data_AF-A0AAE7BDF5-F1
#
_entry.id   AF-A0AAE7BDF5-F1
#
_cell.length_a   1.000
_cell.length_b   1.000
_cell.length_c   1.000
_cell.angle_alpha   90.00
_cell.angle_beta   90.00
_cell.angle_gamma   90.00
#
_symmetry.space_group_name_H-M   'P 1'
#
loop_
_entity.id
_entity.type
_entity.pdbx_description
1 polymer ?
#
loop_
_entity_poly.entity_id
_entity_poly.type
_entity_poly.pdbx_seq_one_letter_code
_entity_poly.pdbx_strand_id
1 'polypeptide(L)'
;MFTKESLYINAIKYDTQLKLDFKKLNNEEIIDANNSVFLVDDEILPLDIAQKINTSQEEIDFTYISTLLISDTTKLVPKSLSSKLKDCEIGKFNDEFDIAVLKTTLFETKNYFVKTGIDYIYSAFHIMSLHIEKNVCRNELLLLLYNNKAFILILNQSGIIVYHETVDLPTFESVKKTHFYEDDLEGQKLFDEIYYLELNEIIHNTLNDFYSKKNGVFVEKITILYVLKQLSSEEIEQLSQELMLKVDYHPINIDEEVFELSRDKHLKKSFIKPRKKKKKRDFKYLYLILLLAVLSLGLYKIYTMIDFEKLFKKERIEKVKIEEKLTTLPNHINLNDKIEQRIRVIFNTIPVGVMIKEMKIVPNNLELKVFSLKEENLVLLKPALDKLYKNTQFELVDPEKKIDFDTTIIAKDENELNISYKNFDKAYITDETMSVERVTEQLKILMPENAIIKYISTINQGINKFDYTINILVKEPKEFFDLISTLNSELYSINISYPISMIKMEAGIEIEFNLEFNQLK
;
A
#
# COMPACT_ATOMS: atom_id res chain seq x y z
N MET A 1 -1.07 11.72 9.62
CA MET A 1 -0.87 10.38 9.03
C MET A 1 0.31 10.52 8.09
N PHE A 2 1.48 9.96 8.42
CA PHE A 2 2.67 10.12 7.57
C PHE A 2 2.51 9.22 6.35
N THR A 3 2.36 9.81 5.16
CA THR A 3 2.50 9.13 3.88
C THR A 3 3.83 8.37 3.89
N LYS A 4 3.77 7.04 3.70
CA LYS A 4 4.97 6.22 3.68
C LYS A 4 5.49 6.20 2.25
N GLU A 5 6.24 7.24 1.90
CA GLU A 5 6.95 7.27 0.63
C GLU A 5 8.10 6.25 0.65
N SER A 6 8.20 5.46 -0.41
CA SER A 6 9.29 4.54 -0.66
C SER A 6 9.70 4.58 -2.12
N LEU A 7 10.97 4.34 -2.39
CA LEU A 7 11.52 4.32 -3.74
C LEU A 7 12.15 2.95 -3.99
N TYR A 8 11.82 2.34 -5.11
CA TYR A 8 12.47 1.11 -5.56
C TYR A 8 13.29 1.45 -6.80
N ILE A 9 14.56 1.04 -6.78
CA ILE A 9 15.51 1.26 -7.87
C ILE A 9 15.99 -0.12 -8.32
N ASN A 10 15.57 -0.55 -9.50
CA ASN A 10 16.11 -1.76 -10.11
C ASN A 10 17.31 -1.37 -10.97
N ALA A 11 18.49 -1.87 -10.62
CA ALA A 11 19.74 -1.62 -11.31
C ALA A 11 20.18 -2.89 -12.02
N ILE A 12 19.74 -3.08 -13.27
CA ILE A 12 20.00 -4.30 -14.06
C ILE A 12 21.19 -4.06 -14.98
N LYS A 13 22.30 -4.76 -14.71
CA LYS A 13 23.50 -4.74 -15.56
C LYS A 13 23.35 -5.78 -16.66
N TYR A 14 23.41 -5.31 -17.90
CA TYR A 14 23.67 -6.07 -19.11
C TYR A 14 25.15 -5.91 -19.48
N ASP A 15 25.60 -6.61 -20.53
CA ASP A 15 27.01 -6.67 -20.93
C ASP A 15 27.72 -5.30 -20.94
N THR A 16 27.23 -4.36 -21.76
CA THR A 16 27.79 -2.99 -21.90
C THR A 16 26.85 -1.89 -21.39
N GLN A 17 25.78 -2.27 -20.68
CA GLN A 17 24.73 -1.33 -20.29
C GLN A 17 24.24 -1.56 -18.87
N LEU A 18 23.99 -0.48 -18.14
CA LEU A 18 23.29 -0.50 -16.85
C LEU A 18 21.97 0.24 -16.98
N LYS A 19 20.88 -0.49 -16.82
CA LYS A 19 19.53 0.09 -16.77
C LYS A 19 19.15 0.33 -15.32
N LEU A 20 18.72 1.56 -15.03
CA LEU A 20 18.11 1.95 -13.77
C LEU A 20 16.62 2.21 -13.99
N ASP A 21 15.76 1.47 -13.31
CA ASP A 21 14.32 1.70 -13.27
C ASP A 21 13.91 2.16 -11.87
N PHE A 22 13.32 3.35 -11.79
CA PHE A 22 12.91 3.99 -10.56
C PHE A 22 11.38 3.95 -10.45
N LYS A 23 10.88 3.39 -9.35
CA LYS A 23 9.45 3.37 -9.01
C LYS A 23 9.23 3.99 -7.65
N LYS A 24 8.61 5.17 -7.63
CA LYS A 24 8.24 5.87 -6.40
C LYS A 24 6.84 5.44 -5.99
N LEU A 25 6.72 4.97 -4.75
CA LEU A 25 5.47 4.53 -4.16
C LEU A 25 5.07 5.44 -3.01
N ASN A 26 3.77 5.69 -2.90
CA ASN A 26 3.15 6.32 -1.73
C ASN A 26 2.02 5.41 -1.24
N ASN A 27 2.11 4.93 0.00
CA ASN A 27 1.13 3.99 0.56
C ASN A 27 0.88 2.77 -0.35
N GLU A 28 1.95 2.22 -0.93
CA GLU A 28 1.96 1.04 -1.81
C GLU A 28 1.41 1.26 -3.24
N GLU A 29 0.93 2.45 -3.57
CA GLU A 29 0.57 2.85 -4.93
C GLU A 29 1.74 3.53 -5.65
N ILE A 30 1.94 3.20 -6.92
CA ILE A 30 2.98 3.81 -7.76
C ILE A 30 2.51 5.20 -8.18
N ILE A 31 3.27 6.22 -7.78
CA ILE A 31 2.96 7.64 -8.07
C ILE A 31 3.87 8.23 -9.15
N ASP A 32 5.06 7.67 -9.33
CA ASP A 32 6.00 8.06 -10.38
C ASP A 32 6.85 6.87 -10.79
N ALA A 33 7.14 6.77 -12.08
CA ALA A 33 7.98 5.74 -12.66
C ALA A 33 8.84 6.36 -13.77
N ASN A 34 10.16 6.19 -13.66
CA ASN A 34 11.09 6.65 -14.69
C ASN A 34 12.23 5.65 -14.86
N ASN A 35 12.89 5.69 -16.01
CA ASN A 35 14.03 4.82 -16.29
C ASN A 35 15.20 5.61 -16.86
N SER A 36 16.38 5.01 -16.82
CA SER A 36 17.60 5.55 -17.41
C SER A 36 18.51 4.41 -17.82
N VAL A 37 19.14 4.54 -18.98
CA VAL A 37 20.09 3.56 -19.49
C VAL A 37 21.45 4.24 -19.60
N PHE A 38 22.48 3.59 -19.08
CA PHE A 38 23.86 4.05 -19.13
C PHE A 38 24.70 3.03 -19.86
N LEU A 39 25.65 3.49 -20.67
CA LEU A 39 26.69 2.62 -21.23
C LEU A 39 27.77 2.45 -20.16
N VAL A 40 28.13 1.20 -19.85
CA VAL A 40 29.13 0.87 -18.83
C VAL A 40 30.01 -0.27 -19.33
N ASP A 41 31.32 -0.05 -19.31
CA ASP A 41 32.32 -1.08 -19.66
C ASP A 41 33.16 -1.50 -18.45
N ASP A 42 33.01 -0.80 -17.32
CA ASP A 42 33.84 -0.99 -16.13
C ASP A 42 33.32 -2.11 -15.21
N GLU A 43 34.25 -2.79 -14.54
CA GLU A 43 33.95 -3.74 -13.44
C GLU A 43 33.47 -3.05 -12.15
N ILE A 44 33.45 -1.72 -12.14
CA ILE A 44 33.07 -0.90 -10.98
C ILE A 44 31.99 0.08 -11.42
N LEU A 45 30.97 0.29 -10.59
CA LEU A 45 29.93 1.28 -10.86
C LEU A 45 30.55 2.69 -11.06
N PRO A 46 30.30 3.33 -12.22
CA PRO A 46 30.73 4.70 -12.51
C PRO A 46 30.24 5.71 -11.47
N LEU A 47 31.03 6.77 -11.26
CA LEU A 47 30.79 7.72 -10.17
C LEU A 47 29.52 8.56 -10.39
N ASP A 48 29.25 8.97 -11.62
CA ASP A 48 28.07 9.72 -12.03
C ASP A 48 26.78 8.93 -11.79
N ILE A 49 26.77 7.64 -12.14
CA ILE A 49 25.64 6.75 -11.86
C ILE A 49 25.46 6.56 -10.35
N ALA A 50 26.56 6.34 -9.63
CA ALA A 50 26.53 6.21 -8.17
C ALA A 50 26.00 7.48 -7.50
N GLN A 51 26.41 8.67 -7.99
CA GLN A 51 25.90 9.96 -7.52
C GLN A 51 24.39 10.07 -7.74
N LYS A 52 23.89 9.75 -8.94
CA LYS A 52 22.45 9.76 -9.24
C LYS A 52 21.65 8.90 -8.26
N ILE A 53 22.09 7.66 -8.05
CA ILE A 53 21.43 6.72 -7.12
C ILE A 53 21.50 7.26 -5.67
N ASN A 54 22.65 7.79 -5.25
CA ASN A 54 22.83 8.33 -3.91
C ASN A 54 21.99 9.58 -3.66
N THR A 55 21.85 10.48 -4.64
CA THR A 55 20.95 11.63 -4.56
C THR A 55 19.50 11.18 -4.36
N SER A 56 19.02 10.19 -5.13
CA SER A 56 17.67 9.64 -4.92
C SER A 56 17.49 8.98 -3.55
N GLN A 57 18.52 8.30 -3.03
CA GLN A 57 18.53 7.75 -1.66
C GLN A 57 18.49 8.85 -0.58
N GLU A 58 19.05 10.04 -0.85
CA GLU A 58 19.01 11.17 0.07
C GLU A 58 17.65 11.86 0.10
N GLU A 59 16.94 11.88 -1.03
CA GLU A 59 15.60 12.43 -1.17
C GLU A 59 14.54 11.58 -0.46
N ILE A 60 14.62 10.25 -0.59
CA ILE A 60 13.64 9.31 -0.04
C ILE A 60 14.32 8.31 0.91
N ASP A 61 14.04 8.45 2.21
CA ASP A 61 14.65 7.63 3.27
C ASP A 61 14.45 6.11 3.07
N PHE A 62 13.28 5.70 2.54
CA PHE A 62 12.94 4.30 2.26
C PHE A 62 13.22 3.95 0.80
N THR A 63 14.46 4.14 0.37
CA THR A 63 14.92 3.70 -0.95
C THR A 63 15.50 2.28 -0.89
N TYR A 64 15.05 1.39 -1.76
CA TYR A 64 15.53 0.01 -1.91
C TYR A 64 16.14 -0.19 -3.28
N ILE A 65 17.35 -0.74 -3.33
CA ILE A 65 18.05 -1.01 -4.58
C ILE A 65 18.08 -2.53 -4.82
N SER A 66 17.61 -2.95 -5.97
CA SER A 66 17.53 -4.35 -6.39
C SER A 66 18.35 -4.58 -7.65
N THR A 67 18.94 -5.76 -7.79
CA THR A 67 19.68 -6.15 -8.99
C THR A 67 19.57 -7.65 -9.23
N LEU A 68 19.99 -8.08 -10.42
CA LEU A 68 20.28 -9.48 -10.72
C LEU A 68 21.78 -9.75 -10.57
N LEU A 69 22.16 -11.01 -10.38
CA LEU A 69 23.56 -11.41 -10.45
C LEU A 69 24.16 -10.98 -11.79
N ILE A 70 25.30 -10.30 -11.74
CA ILE A 70 26.01 -9.84 -12.95
C ILE A 70 26.47 -11.04 -13.78
N SER A 71 27.07 -12.01 -13.11
CA SER A 71 27.58 -13.24 -13.70
C SER A 71 26.78 -14.43 -13.15
N ASP A 72 25.63 -14.76 -13.74
CA ASP A 72 24.73 -15.76 -13.14
C ASP A 72 25.28 -17.20 -13.27
N THR A 73 25.96 -17.66 -12.21
CA THR A 73 26.50 -19.03 -12.05
C THR A 73 25.57 -19.94 -11.27
N THR A 74 24.31 -19.54 -11.11
CA THR A 74 23.38 -20.23 -10.23
C THR A 74 23.00 -21.62 -10.70
N LYS A 75 22.76 -22.50 -9.74
CA LYS A 75 22.19 -23.83 -9.96
C LYS A 75 21.09 -24.10 -8.95
N LEU A 76 20.05 -24.80 -9.37
CA LEU A 76 19.09 -25.37 -8.43
C LEU A 76 19.70 -26.58 -7.73
N VAL A 77 19.49 -26.67 -6.42
CA VAL A 77 19.96 -27.77 -5.59
C VAL A 77 18.83 -28.24 -4.68
N PRO A 78 18.66 -29.56 -4.46
CA PRO A 78 17.69 -30.05 -3.50
C PRO A 78 17.98 -29.50 -2.10
N LYS A 79 16.96 -29.11 -1.34
CA LYS A 79 17.13 -28.54 0.02
C LYS A 79 17.92 -29.43 0.97
N SER A 80 17.82 -30.74 0.79
CA SER A 80 18.57 -31.74 1.57
C SER A 80 20.09 -31.63 1.38
N LEU A 81 20.54 -31.06 0.26
CA LEU A 81 21.94 -30.86 -0.09
C LEU A 81 22.42 -29.43 0.11
N SER A 82 21.51 -28.43 0.14
CA SER A 82 21.85 -27.00 0.30
C SER A 82 22.74 -26.73 1.51
N SER A 83 22.43 -27.33 2.67
CA SER A 83 23.19 -27.14 3.91
C SER A 83 24.63 -27.66 3.86
N LYS A 84 24.98 -28.49 2.87
CA LYS A 84 26.30 -29.09 2.71
C LYS A 84 27.23 -28.23 1.85
N LEU A 85 26.71 -27.26 1.10
CA LEU A 85 27.46 -26.41 0.19
C LEU A 85 28.07 -25.22 0.94
N LYS A 86 29.36 -25.32 1.30
CA LYS A 86 30.04 -24.29 2.10
C LYS A 86 30.52 -23.09 1.29
N ASP A 87 30.83 -23.29 0.01
CA ASP A 87 31.39 -22.26 -0.88
C ASP A 87 30.30 -21.48 -1.63
N CYS A 88 29.04 -21.85 -1.43
CA CYS A 88 27.89 -21.21 -2.03
C CYS A 88 27.11 -20.39 -0.98
N GLU A 89 26.45 -19.34 -1.45
CA GLU A 89 25.32 -18.73 -0.76
C GLU A 89 24.04 -19.37 -1.28
N ILE A 90 23.05 -19.54 -0.39
CA ILE A 90 21.80 -20.24 -0.71
C ILE A 90 20.65 -19.23 -0.69
N GLY A 91 19.96 -19.10 -1.82
CA GLY A 91 18.70 -18.35 -1.97
C GLY A 91 17.51 -19.30 -2.01
N LYS A 92 16.36 -18.87 -1.48
CA LYS A 92 15.17 -19.72 -1.44
C LYS A 92 14.47 -19.71 -2.80
N PHE A 93 14.20 -20.90 -3.36
CA PHE A 93 13.44 -21.03 -4.61
C PHE A 93 11.99 -21.46 -4.34
N ASN A 94 11.76 -22.71 -3.97
CA ASN A 94 10.44 -23.26 -3.63
C ASN A 94 10.55 -24.20 -2.42
N ASP A 95 9.62 -25.14 -2.25
CA ASP A 95 9.65 -26.07 -1.12
C ASP A 95 10.66 -27.21 -1.27
N GLU A 96 11.05 -27.57 -2.48
CA GLU A 96 11.91 -28.73 -2.79
C GLU A 96 13.36 -28.36 -3.12
N PHE A 97 13.55 -27.23 -3.79
CA PHE A 97 14.83 -26.73 -4.27
C PHE A 97 15.17 -25.39 -3.64
N ASP A 98 16.47 -25.15 -3.50
CA ASP A 98 17.07 -23.83 -3.29
C ASP A 98 17.92 -23.45 -4.51
N ILE A 99 18.27 -22.17 -4.63
CA ILE A 99 19.26 -21.69 -5.58
C ILE A 99 20.61 -21.57 -4.87
N ALA A 100 21.62 -22.25 -5.36
CA ALA A 100 23.00 -22.06 -4.94
C ALA A 100 23.73 -21.11 -5.90
N VAL A 101 24.40 -20.10 -5.34
CA VAL A 101 25.33 -19.20 -6.07
C VAL A 101 26.71 -19.27 -5.43
N LEU A 102 27.77 -19.23 -6.23
CA LEU A 102 29.13 -19.14 -5.68
C LEU A 102 29.31 -17.84 -4.89
N LYS A 103 29.97 -17.92 -3.74
CA LYS A 103 30.26 -16.73 -2.91
C LYS A 103 31.08 -15.68 -3.65
N THR A 104 31.95 -16.09 -4.57
CA THR A 104 32.75 -15.20 -5.43
C THR A 104 31.87 -14.37 -6.37
N THR A 105 30.93 -15.01 -7.07
CA THR A 105 29.95 -14.35 -7.93
C THR A 105 29.07 -13.36 -7.16
N LEU A 106 28.59 -13.76 -5.98
CA LEU A 106 27.81 -12.87 -5.13
C LEU A 106 28.65 -11.69 -4.63
N PHE A 107 29.93 -11.92 -4.33
CA PHE A 107 30.87 -10.89 -3.93
C PHE A 107 31.13 -9.87 -5.05
N GLU A 108 31.34 -10.33 -6.28
CA GLU A 108 31.50 -9.49 -7.47
C GLU A 108 30.31 -8.54 -7.63
N THR A 109 29.08 -9.08 -7.58
CA THR A 109 27.85 -8.28 -7.68
C THR A 109 27.73 -7.27 -6.54
N LYS A 110 28.06 -7.66 -5.30
CA LYS A 110 28.09 -6.73 -4.15
C LYS A 110 29.15 -5.64 -4.31
N ASN A 111 30.32 -5.99 -4.81
CA ASN A 111 31.45 -5.09 -4.97
C ASN A 111 31.18 -4.04 -6.06
N TYR A 112 30.51 -4.44 -7.15
CA TYR A 112 30.07 -3.50 -8.19
C TYR A 112 29.25 -2.34 -7.60
N PHE A 113 28.30 -2.65 -6.70
CA PHE A 113 27.44 -1.67 -6.04
C PHE A 113 27.99 -1.12 -4.71
N VAL A 114 29.30 -1.23 -4.43
CA VAL A 114 29.87 -0.81 -3.13
C VAL A 114 29.65 0.67 -2.83
N LYS A 115 29.65 1.53 -3.85
CA LYS A 115 29.51 2.99 -3.73
C LYS A 115 28.09 3.46 -3.37
N THR A 116 27.07 2.67 -3.71
CA THR A 116 25.65 2.98 -3.45
C THR A 116 25.06 2.09 -2.36
N GLY A 117 25.65 0.90 -2.19
CA GLY A 117 25.07 -0.25 -1.52
C GLY A 117 23.94 -0.89 -2.33
N ILE A 118 23.62 -2.14 -2.00
CA ILE A 118 22.57 -2.94 -2.62
C ILE A 118 21.70 -3.57 -1.53
N ASP A 119 20.39 -3.65 -1.75
CA ASP A 119 19.43 -4.16 -0.77
C ASP A 119 18.92 -5.56 -1.14
N TYR A 120 18.75 -5.82 -2.42
CA TYR A 120 18.33 -7.13 -2.94
C TYR A 120 19.17 -7.56 -4.15
N ILE A 121 19.61 -8.81 -4.13
CA ILE A 121 20.22 -9.51 -5.26
C ILE A 121 19.38 -10.75 -5.56
N TYR A 122 18.94 -10.88 -6.81
CA TYR A 122 18.18 -12.01 -7.32
C TYR A 122 18.95 -12.72 -8.45
N SER A 123 18.42 -13.85 -8.91
CA SER A 123 18.94 -14.61 -10.06
C SER A 123 17.83 -14.81 -11.08
N ALA A 124 18.18 -15.28 -12.28
CA ALA A 124 17.18 -15.60 -13.29
C ALA A 124 16.16 -16.65 -12.81
N PHE A 125 16.60 -17.64 -12.02
CA PHE A 125 15.70 -18.60 -11.39
C PHE A 125 14.66 -17.96 -10.46
N HIS A 126 14.97 -16.84 -9.79
CA HIS A 126 13.96 -16.14 -8.99
C HIS A 126 12.84 -15.57 -9.86
N ILE A 127 13.17 -15.09 -11.07
CA ILE A 127 12.19 -14.60 -12.05
C ILE A 127 11.34 -15.76 -12.56
N MET A 128 11.96 -16.89 -12.91
CA MET A 128 11.22 -18.10 -13.30
C MET A 128 10.30 -18.59 -12.20
N SER A 129 10.76 -18.57 -10.94
CA SER A 129 9.93 -18.91 -9.77
C SER A 129 8.70 -18.01 -9.68
N LEU A 130 8.86 -16.69 -9.83
CA LEU A 130 7.74 -15.75 -9.80
C LEU A 130 6.79 -15.97 -10.99
N HIS A 131 7.31 -16.30 -12.17
CA HIS A 131 6.49 -16.65 -13.33
C HIS A 131 5.63 -17.90 -13.07
N ILE A 132 6.21 -18.95 -12.48
CA ILE A 132 5.51 -20.19 -12.11
C ILE A 132 4.46 -19.91 -11.01
N GLU A 133 4.71 -18.96 -10.10
CA GLU A 133 3.73 -18.58 -9.08
C GLU A 133 2.54 -17.81 -9.66
N LYS A 134 2.77 -16.99 -10.70
CA LYS A 134 1.75 -16.18 -11.36
C LYS A 134 0.94 -16.97 -12.41
N ASN A 135 1.50 -18.04 -12.98
CA ASN A 135 0.93 -18.76 -14.12
C ASN A 135 0.79 -20.25 -13.83
N VAL A 136 -0.20 -20.90 -14.45
CA VAL A 136 -0.37 -22.36 -14.32
C VAL A 136 0.57 -23.07 -15.29
N CYS A 137 1.76 -23.42 -14.80
CA CYS A 137 2.80 -24.15 -15.54
C CYS A 137 2.69 -25.66 -15.25
N ARG A 138 2.28 -26.47 -16.23
CA ARG A 138 2.14 -27.94 -16.09
C ARG A 138 2.59 -28.64 -17.36
N ASN A 139 3.28 -29.77 -17.20
CA ASN A 139 3.78 -30.60 -18.31
C ASN A 139 4.49 -29.74 -19.37
N GLU A 140 5.33 -28.80 -18.95
CA GLU A 140 5.95 -27.85 -19.86
C GLU A 140 7.46 -27.77 -19.63
N LEU A 141 8.16 -27.50 -20.73
CA LEU A 141 9.56 -27.09 -20.71
C LEU A 141 9.60 -25.56 -20.78
N LEU A 142 10.07 -24.94 -19.70
CA LEU A 142 10.10 -23.50 -19.50
C LEU A 142 11.54 -23.00 -19.64
N LEU A 143 11.79 -22.06 -20.54
CA LEU A 143 13.09 -21.42 -20.72
C LEU A 143 12.98 -19.93 -20.41
N LEU A 144 14.00 -19.39 -19.75
CA LEU A 144 14.24 -17.96 -19.68
C LEU A 144 15.55 -17.65 -20.42
N LEU A 145 15.44 -16.86 -21.49
CA LEU A 145 16.57 -16.37 -22.26
C LEU A 145 17.01 -15.03 -21.66
N TYR A 146 18.13 -15.03 -20.94
CA TYR A 146 18.63 -13.84 -20.26
C TYR A 146 20.15 -13.81 -20.21
N ASN A 147 20.73 -12.67 -20.56
CA ASN A 147 22.17 -12.39 -20.49
C ASN A 147 23.05 -13.51 -21.09
N ASN A 148 22.77 -13.86 -22.34
CA ASN A 148 23.48 -14.91 -23.09
C ASN A 148 23.45 -16.30 -22.43
N LYS A 149 22.43 -16.58 -21.63
CA LYS A 149 22.17 -17.90 -21.03
C LYS A 149 20.71 -18.30 -21.21
N ALA A 150 20.49 -19.60 -21.35
CA ALA A 150 19.18 -20.24 -21.27
C ALA A 150 19.06 -20.93 -19.90
N PHE A 151 18.12 -20.46 -19.08
CA PHE A 151 17.75 -21.12 -17.83
C PHE A 151 16.55 -22.01 -18.11
N ILE A 152 16.69 -23.32 -17.90
CA ILE A 152 15.72 -24.31 -18.36
C ILE A 152 15.15 -25.07 -17.16
N LEU A 153 13.82 -25.22 -17.13
CA LEU A 153 13.08 -26.01 -16.16
C LEU A 153 12.10 -26.94 -16.89
N ILE A 154 11.93 -28.17 -16.42
CA ILE A 154 10.81 -29.04 -16.85
C ILE A 154 9.90 -29.25 -15.65
N LEU A 155 8.62 -28.92 -15.83
CA LEU A 155 7.58 -29.07 -14.82
C LEU A 155 6.68 -30.25 -15.16
N ASN A 156 6.32 -31.04 -14.15
CA ASN A 156 5.39 -32.15 -14.28
C ASN A 156 3.92 -31.69 -14.23
N GLN A 157 2.99 -32.65 -14.20
CA GLN A 157 1.55 -32.39 -14.19
C GLN A 157 1.09 -31.59 -12.96
N SER A 158 1.79 -31.75 -11.84
CA SER A 158 1.53 -31.01 -10.59
C SER A 158 2.20 -29.64 -10.55
N GLY A 159 2.94 -29.24 -11.59
CA GLY A 159 3.73 -28.00 -11.61
C GLY A 159 5.01 -28.09 -10.75
N ILE A 160 5.49 -29.30 -10.48
CA ILE A 160 6.71 -29.54 -9.72
C ILE A 160 7.88 -29.69 -10.69
N ILE A 161 9.02 -29.10 -10.35
CA ILE A 161 10.24 -29.15 -11.16
C ILE A 161 10.86 -30.54 -11.07
N VAL A 162 11.00 -31.19 -12.21
CA VAL A 162 11.59 -32.53 -12.33
C VAL A 162 12.93 -32.52 -13.07
N TYR A 163 13.26 -31.41 -13.74
CA TYR A 163 14.53 -31.19 -14.40
C TYR A 163 14.88 -29.71 -14.37
N HIS A 164 16.18 -29.41 -14.29
CA HIS A 164 16.68 -28.05 -14.42
C HIS A 164 18.08 -28.05 -15.03
N GLU A 165 18.38 -27.01 -15.80
CA GLU A 165 19.69 -26.82 -16.41
C GLU A 165 19.93 -25.35 -16.73
N THR A 166 21.20 -24.97 -16.85
CA THR A 166 21.60 -23.65 -17.35
C THR A 166 22.63 -23.86 -18.43
N VAL A 167 22.37 -23.32 -19.63
CA VAL A 167 23.23 -23.47 -20.81
C VAL A 167 23.62 -22.09 -21.32
N ASP A 168 24.84 -21.95 -21.84
CA ASP A 168 25.28 -20.71 -22.48
C ASP A 168 24.69 -20.61 -23.90
N LEU A 169 24.31 -19.41 -24.30
CA LEU A 169 23.78 -19.09 -25.63
C LEU A 169 24.87 -18.41 -26.47
N PRO A 170 24.77 -18.49 -27.80
CA PRO A 170 25.74 -17.83 -28.66
C PRO A 170 25.66 -16.31 -28.48
N THR A 171 26.81 -15.66 -28.66
CA THR A 171 26.93 -14.20 -28.54
C THR A 171 27.32 -13.58 -29.88
N PHE A 172 26.93 -12.33 -30.10
CA PHE A 172 27.36 -11.62 -31.31
C PHE A 172 28.89 -11.47 -31.36
N GLU A 173 29.52 -11.28 -30.20
CA GLU A 173 30.98 -11.22 -30.08
C GLU A 173 31.68 -12.55 -30.42
N SER A 174 31.04 -13.71 -30.21
CA SER A 174 31.57 -14.97 -30.72
C SER A 174 31.53 -15.04 -32.25
N VAL A 175 30.50 -14.47 -32.89
CA VAL A 175 30.37 -14.43 -34.36
C VAL A 175 31.42 -13.51 -34.98
N LYS A 176 31.68 -12.34 -34.39
CA LYS A 176 32.75 -11.42 -34.83
C LYS A 176 34.14 -12.05 -34.87
N LYS A 177 34.39 -13.05 -34.02
CA LYS A 177 35.67 -13.77 -33.94
C LYS A 177 35.79 -14.88 -34.99
N THR A 178 34.72 -15.19 -35.71
CA THR A 178 34.73 -16.20 -36.77
C THR A 178 35.34 -15.65 -38.05
N HIS A 179 35.83 -16.56 -38.90
CA HIS A 179 36.37 -16.20 -40.21
C HIS A 179 35.28 -15.86 -41.24
N PHE A 180 34.00 -16.05 -40.89
CA PHE A 180 32.83 -15.71 -41.71
C PHE A 180 32.35 -14.28 -41.48
N TYR A 181 32.97 -13.55 -40.56
CA TYR A 181 32.62 -12.17 -40.30
C TYR A 181 33.26 -11.25 -41.35
N GLU A 182 32.43 -10.68 -42.22
CA GLU A 182 32.86 -9.70 -43.23
C GLU A 182 32.48 -8.27 -42.82
N ASP A 183 31.20 -8.04 -42.51
CA ASP A 183 30.68 -6.77 -41.98
C ASP A 183 29.59 -6.98 -40.91
N ASP A 184 29.18 -5.90 -40.22
CA ASP A 184 28.19 -5.96 -39.13
C ASP A 184 26.80 -6.44 -39.59
N LEU A 185 26.40 -6.18 -40.85
CA LEU A 185 25.06 -6.50 -41.36
C LEU A 185 24.96 -7.99 -41.72
N GLU A 186 25.96 -8.51 -42.42
CA GLU A 186 26.07 -9.95 -42.69
C GLU A 186 26.35 -10.73 -41.41
N GLY A 187 27.18 -10.17 -40.52
CA GLY A 187 27.44 -10.71 -39.19
C GLY A 187 26.17 -10.86 -38.37
N GLN A 188 25.24 -9.88 -38.41
CA GLN A 188 23.97 -9.98 -37.68
C GLN A 188 23.09 -11.11 -38.22
N LYS A 189 22.97 -11.25 -39.54
CA LYS A 189 22.20 -12.35 -40.14
C LYS A 189 22.77 -13.71 -39.79
N LEU A 190 24.10 -13.84 -39.85
CA LEU A 190 24.80 -15.05 -39.45
C LEU A 190 24.59 -15.35 -37.97
N PHE A 191 24.61 -14.33 -37.11
CA PHE A 191 24.31 -14.48 -35.69
C PHE A 191 22.88 -14.96 -35.46
N ASP A 192 21.89 -14.37 -36.13
CA ASP A 192 20.48 -14.76 -35.98
C ASP A 192 20.29 -16.24 -36.37
N GLU A 193 20.90 -16.69 -37.48
CA GLU A 193 20.85 -18.08 -37.93
C GLU A 193 21.55 -19.04 -36.96
N ILE A 194 22.76 -18.70 -36.49
CA ILE A 194 23.48 -19.49 -35.48
C ILE A 194 22.67 -19.56 -34.18
N TYR A 195 22.08 -18.45 -33.76
CA TYR A 195 21.29 -18.38 -32.54
C TYR A 195 20.06 -19.29 -32.60
N TYR A 196 19.34 -19.28 -33.72
CA TYR A 196 18.21 -20.20 -33.94
C TYR A 196 18.65 -21.67 -33.86
N LEU A 197 19.71 -22.03 -34.60
CA LEU A 197 20.21 -23.41 -34.66
C LEU A 197 20.68 -23.91 -33.29
N GLU A 198 21.49 -23.13 -32.57
CA GLU A 198 21.98 -23.51 -31.25
C GLU A 198 20.85 -23.61 -30.23
N LEU A 199 19.88 -22.67 -30.24
CA LEU A 199 18.74 -22.75 -29.33
C LEU A 199 17.88 -23.98 -29.61
N ASN A 200 17.65 -24.30 -30.89
CA ASN A 200 16.92 -25.51 -31.29
C ASN A 200 17.65 -26.77 -30.82
N GLU A 201 18.97 -26.84 -31.03
CA GLU A 201 19.80 -27.96 -30.55
C GLU A 201 19.77 -28.07 -29.02
N ILE A 202 19.85 -26.97 -28.28
CA ILE A 202 19.75 -26.96 -26.81
C ILE A 202 18.41 -27.56 -26.36
N ILE A 203 17.30 -27.18 -26.99
CA ILE A 203 15.97 -27.71 -26.66
C ILE A 203 15.90 -29.22 -26.93
N HIS A 204 16.36 -29.66 -28.11
CA HIS A 204 16.38 -31.08 -28.47
C HIS A 204 17.25 -31.91 -27.51
N ASN A 205 18.47 -31.43 -27.23
CA ASN A 205 19.38 -32.10 -26.32
C ASN A 205 18.80 -32.19 -24.90
N THR A 206 18.18 -31.10 -24.42
CA THR A 206 17.52 -31.09 -23.11
C THR A 206 16.40 -32.11 -23.03
N LEU A 207 15.53 -32.18 -24.05
CA LEU A 207 14.43 -33.16 -24.08
C LEU A 207 14.95 -34.60 -24.18
N ASN A 208 15.95 -34.85 -25.02
CA ASN A 208 16.57 -36.16 -25.17
C ASN A 208 17.22 -36.62 -23.85
N ASP A 209 17.99 -35.75 -23.21
CA ASP A 209 18.63 -36.03 -21.93
C ASP A 209 17.61 -36.27 -20.83
N PHE A 210 16.51 -35.52 -20.82
CA PHE A 210 15.41 -35.72 -19.88
C PHE A 210 14.72 -37.07 -20.07
N TYR A 211 14.34 -37.42 -21.29
CA TYR A 211 13.62 -38.67 -21.59
C TYR A 211 14.52 -39.90 -21.45
N SER A 212 15.83 -39.77 -21.67
CA SER A 212 16.80 -40.86 -21.46
C SER A 212 16.80 -41.36 -20.01
N LYS A 213 16.50 -40.47 -19.05
CA LYS A 213 16.47 -40.76 -17.60
C LYS A 213 15.19 -41.50 -17.16
N LYS A 214 14.27 -41.84 -18.09
CA LYS A 214 13.00 -42.56 -17.86
C LYS A 214 12.11 -41.92 -16.80
N ASN A 215 11.99 -40.60 -16.85
CA ASN A 215 11.03 -39.86 -16.05
C ASN A 215 9.63 -40.05 -16.68
N GLY A 216 8.66 -40.60 -15.97
CA GLY A 216 7.28 -40.82 -16.45
C GLY A 216 6.46 -39.54 -16.67
N VAL A 217 7.13 -38.44 -17.02
CA VAL A 217 6.57 -37.10 -17.25
C VAL A 217 6.66 -36.83 -18.74
N PHE A 218 5.54 -36.40 -19.33
CA PHE A 218 5.45 -36.03 -20.74
C PHE A 218 5.36 -34.52 -20.86
N VAL A 219 6.20 -33.93 -21.71
CA VAL A 219 6.17 -32.49 -22.02
C VAL A 219 5.17 -32.25 -23.14
N GLU A 220 4.15 -31.44 -22.87
CA GLU A 220 3.06 -31.11 -23.79
C GLU A 220 3.30 -29.80 -24.55
N LYS A 221 4.05 -28.87 -23.95
CA LYS A 221 4.36 -27.57 -24.56
C LYS A 221 5.71 -27.01 -24.09
N ILE A 222 6.22 -26.06 -24.86
CA ILE A 222 7.46 -25.34 -24.60
C ILE A 222 7.12 -23.86 -24.44
N THR A 223 7.53 -23.25 -23.34
CA THR A 223 7.35 -21.82 -23.09
C THR A 223 8.73 -21.15 -23.06
N ILE A 224 8.99 -20.25 -23.99
CA ILE A 224 10.23 -19.47 -24.08
C ILE A 224 9.93 -18.04 -23.63
N LEU A 225 10.49 -17.65 -22.49
CA LEU A 225 10.46 -16.30 -21.97
C LEU A 225 11.68 -15.53 -22.45
N TYR A 226 11.47 -14.37 -23.07
CA TYR A 226 12.57 -13.57 -23.64
C TYR A 226 12.52 -12.11 -23.18
N VAL A 227 13.70 -11.53 -22.97
CA VAL A 227 13.84 -10.09 -22.63
C VAL A 227 14.03 -9.25 -23.89
N LEU A 228 14.85 -9.76 -24.81
CA LEU A 228 15.07 -9.19 -26.14
C LEU A 228 14.59 -10.19 -27.17
N LYS A 229 13.81 -9.72 -28.14
CA LYS A 229 13.26 -10.59 -29.19
C LYS A 229 14.41 -11.00 -30.12
N GLN A 230 14.76 -12.29 -30.09
CA GLN A 230 15.77 -12.88 -30.97
C GLN A 230 15.12 -13.68 -32.12
N LEU A 231 14.05 -14.42 -31.84
CA LEU A 231 13.35 -15.22 -32.85
C LEU A 231 12.21 -14.45 -33.54
N SER A 232 12.10 -14.64 -34.84
CA SER A 232 10.98 -14.25 -35.69
C SER A 232 9.78 -15.18 -35.51
N SER A 233 8.61 -14.76 -35.97
CA SER A 233 7.40 -15.61 -35.87
C SER A 233 7.50 -16.87 -36.73
N GLU A 234 8.18 -16.78 -37.88
CA GLU A 234 8.40 -17.91 -38.80
C GLU A 234 9.30 -18.97 -38.16
N GLU A 235 10.37 -18.55 -37.48
CA GLU A 235 11.26 -19.46 -36.75
C GLU A 235 10.56 -20.14 -35.57
N ILE A 236 9.63 -19.45 -34.89
CA ILE A 236 8.82 -20.07 -33.82
C ILE A 236 7.86 -21.12 -34.39
N GLU A 237 7.21 -20.83 -35.52
CA GLU A 237 6.37 -21.81 -36.22
C GLU A 237 7.18 -23.01 -36.70
N GLN A 238 8.37 -22.78 -37.24
CA GLN A 238 9.30 -23.83 -37.65
C GLN A 238 9.71 -24.69 -36.45
N LEU A 239 10.14 -24.08 -35.34
CA LEU A 239 10.52 -24.77 -34.12
C LEU A 239 9.35 -25.62 -33.58
N SER A 240 8.14 -25.08 -33.60
CA SER A 240 6.92 -25.80 -33.21
C SER A 240 6.64 -27.01 -34.11
N GLN A 241 6.89 -26.91 -35.42
CA GLN A 241 6.70 -28.01 -36.36
C GLN A 241 7.78 -29.09 -36.19
N GLU A 242 9.04 -28.68 -36.05
CA GLU A 242 10.19 -29.60 -35.88
C GLU A 242 10.09 -30.39 -34.57
N LEU A 243 9.70 -29.73 -33.48
CA LEU A 243 9.55 -30.36 -32.17
C LEU A 243 8.23 -31.13 -32.01
N MET A 244 7.26 -30.92 -32.90
CA MET A 244 5.89 -31.46 -32.80
C MET A 244 5.22 -31.10 -31.45
N LEU A 245 5.59 -29.95 -30.89
CA LEU A 245 5.11 -29.43 -29.61
C LEU A 245 4.67 -27.98 -29.81
N LYS A 246 3.67 -27.55 -29.04
CA LYS A 246 3.29 -26.13 -29.02
C LYS A 246 4.44 -25.31 -28.42
N VAL A 247 4.92 -24.31 -29.16
CA VAL A 247 5.93 -23.35 -28.68
C VAL A 247 5.27 -22.00 -28.42
N ASP A 248 5.26 -21.59 -27.17
CA ASP A 248 4.78 -20.30 -26.70
C ASP A 248 5.98 -19.36 -26.49
N TYR A 249 6.04 -18.25 -27.24
CA TYR A 249 7.14 -17.28 -27.17
C TYR A 249 6.65 -15.96 -26.58
N HIS A 250 7.08 -15.64 -25.35
CA HIS A 250 6.50 -14.57 -24.55
C HIS A 250 7.54 -13.57 -24.05
N PRO A 251 7.32 -12.26 -24.23
CA PRO A 251 8.20 -11.24 -23.67
C PRO A 251 8.05 -11.18 -22.15
N ILE A 252 9.16 -10.99 -21.44
CA ILE A 252 9.19 -10.79 -20.00
C ILE A 252 9.89 -9.48 -19.65
N ASN A 253 9.25 -8.65 -18.82
CA ASN A 253 9.83 -7.42 -18.32
C ASN A 253 10.57 -7.67 -17.01
N ILE A 254 11.91 -7.80 -17.10
CA ILE A 254 12.78 -8.05 -15.95
C ILE A 254 12.63 -6.98 -14.87
N ASP A 255 12.45 -5.72 -15.24
CA ASP A 255 12.31 -4.63 -14.27
C ASP A 255 11.01 -4.78 -13.46
N GLU A 256 9.91 -5.23 -14.09
CA GLU A 256 8.66 -5.48 -13.37
C GLU A 256 8.79 -6.69 -12.43
N GLU A 257 9.38 -7.78 -12.92
CA GLU A 257 9.54 -9.00 -12.12
C GLU A 257 10.46 -8.77 -10.92
N VAL A 258 11.58 -8.05 -11.09
CA VAL A 258 12.48 -7.70 -9.98
C VAL A 258 11.82 -6.72 -9.01
N PHE A 259 11.02 -5.78 -9.51
CA PHE A 259 10.24 -4.88 -8.66
C PHE A 259 9.27 -5.67 -7.77
N GLU A 260 8.48 -6.57 -8.35
CA GLU A 260 7.54 -7.43 -7.61
C GLU A 260 8.26 -8.28 -6.56
N LEU A 261 9.38 -8.92 -6.92
CA LEU A 261 10.23 -9.67 -5.99
C LEU A 261 10.71 -8.81 -4.81
N SER A 262 11.09 -7.55 -5.07
CA SER A 262 11.58 -6.64 -4.04
C SER A 262 10.49 -6.03 -3.15
N ARG A 263 9.26 -5.96 -3.67
CA ARG A 263 8.09 -5.46 -2.95
C ARG A 263 7.53 -6.51 -1.99
N ASP A 264 7.60 -7.78 -2.35
CA ASP A 264 7.09 -8.88 -1.53
C ASP A 264 7.96 -9.13 -0.28
N LYS A 265 7.49 -8.62 0.86
CA LYS A 265 8.16 -8.74 2.17
C LYS A 265 8.04 -10.15 2.79
N HIS A 266 7.11 -10.97 2.31
CA HIS A 266 6.82 -12.29 2.88
C HIS A 266 7.74 -13.37 2.33
N LEU A 267 8.13 -13.27 1.06
CA LEU A 267 8.84 -14.34 0.36
C LEU A 267 10.36 -14.39 0.62
N LYS A 268 11.00 -13.28 1.06
CA LYS A 268 12.43 -13.17 1.41
C LYS A 268 13.36 -14.05 0.55
N LYS A 269 13.20 -13.99 -0.78
CA LYS A 269 13.93 -14.87 -1.71
C LYS A 269 15.37 -14.42 -1.98
N SER A 270 15.66 -13.12 -1.84
CA SER A 270 16.96 -12.54 -2.16
C SER A 270 18.14 -13.18 -1.42
N PHE A 271 19.29 -13.27 -2.08
CA PHE A 271 20.55 -13.74 -1.48
C PHE A 271 21.10 -12.82 -0.38
N ILE A 272 20.61 -11.59 -0.31
CA ILE A 272 21.04 -10.61 0.69
C ILE A 272 19.85 -10.02 1.43
N LYS A 273 20.09 -9.58 2.65
CA LYS A 273 19.07 -8.87 3.43
C LYS A 273 19.15 -7.37 3.14
N PRO A 274 18.00 -6.69 3.04
CA PRO A 274 17.97 -5.25 2.79
C PRO A 274 18.64 -4.48 3.92
N ARG A 275 19.30 -3.38 3.59
CA ARG A 275 19.99 -2.53 4.56
C ARG A 275 18.97 -1.87 5.47
N LYS A 276 19.32 -1.68 6.75
CA LYS A 276 18.44 -1.01 7.73
C LYS A 276 18.29 0.47 7.35
N LYS A 277 17.10 0.85 6.88
CA LYS A 277 16.75 2.24 6.55
C LYS A 277 16.37 3.00 7.81
N LYS A 278 17.04 4.12 8.08
CA LYS A 278 16.73 5.00 9.22
C LYS A 278 16.02 6.23 8.66
N LYS A 279 14.81 6.51 9.15
CA LYS A 279 14.12 7.75 8.83
C LYS A 279 14.95 8.94 9.34
N LYS A 280 15.24 9.92 8.49
CA LYS A 280 15.85 11.18 8.93
C LYS A 280 14.88 11.84 9.91
N ARG A 281 15.40 12.22 11.08
CA ARG A 281 14.59 12.90 12.09
C ARG A 281 14.20 14.27 11.54
N ASP A 282 12.92 14.44 11.24
CA ASP A 282 12.38 15.76 10.90
C ASP A 282 12.25 16.59 12.19
N PHE A 283 13.19 17.52 12.39
CA PHE A 283 13.21 18.39 13.55
C PHE A 283 12.20 19.54 13.45
N LYS A 284 11.46 19.71 12.35
CA LYS A 284 10.46 20.80 12.20
C LYS A 284 9.48 20.84 13.36
N TYR A 285 8.97 19.68 13.79
CA TYR A 285 8.06 19.59 14.93
C TYR A 285 8.75 19.86 16.27
N LEU A 286 10.04 19.51 16.40
CA LEU A 286 10.82 19.82 17.60
C LEU A 286 11.07 21.33 17.71
N TYR A 287 11.37 22.01 16.60
CA TYR A 287 11.46 23.47 16.54
C TYR A 287 10.11 24.14 16.82
N LEU A 288 8.99 23.59 16.31
CA LEU A 288 7.65 24.08 16.60
C LEU A 288 7.30 23.96 18.09
N ILE A 289 7.61 22.82 18.72
CA ILE A 289 7.41 22.60 20.16
C ILE A 289 8.28 23.55 20.97
N LEU A 290 9.55 23.76 20.57
CA LEU A 290 10.45 24.69 21.25
C LEU A 290 9.93 26.15 21.14
N LEU A 291 9.44 26.55 19.96
CA LEU A 291 8.81 27.85 19.74
C LEU A 291 7.58 28.03 20.64
N LEU A 292 6.70 27.03 20.68
CA LEU A 292 5.51 27.03 21.56
C LEU A 292 5.90 27.13 23.03
N ALA A 293 6.96 26.43 23.47
CA ALA A 293 7.45 26.51 24.84
C ALA A 293 7.97 27.92 25.19
N VAL A 294 8.74 28.54 24.28
CA VAL A 294 9.23 29.92 24.46
C VAL A 294 8.07 30.92 24.48
N LEU A 295 7.09 30.79 23.58
CA LEU A 295 5.88 31.62 23.58
C LEU A 295 5.06 31.46 24.85
N SER A 296 4.92 30.23 25.35
CA SER A 296 4.21 29.93 26.59
C SER A 296 4.90 30.55 27.80
N LEU A 297 6.24 30.48 27.87
CA LEU A 297 7.03 31.13 28.91
C LEU A 297 6.93 32.66 28.84
N GLY A 298 6.92 33.23 27.62
CA GLY A 298 6.70 34.66 27.39
C GLY A 298 5.31 35.10 27.87
N LEU A 299 4.26 34.38 27.49
CA LEU A 299 2.89 34.62 27.93
C LEU A 299 2.73 34.47 29.44
N TYR A 300 3.36 33.46 30.05
CA TYR A 300 3.37 33.27 31.50
C TYR A 300 4.00 34.46 32.23
N LYS A 301 5.15 34.94 31.74
CA LYS A 301 5.82 36.12 32.31
C LYS A 301 4.94 37.37 32.20
N ILE A 302 4.29 37.58 31.05
CA ILE A 302 3.32 38.68 30.84
C ILE A 302 2.13 38.52 31.80
N TYR A 303 1.60 37.31 31.95
CA TYR A 303 0.50 37.00 32.88
C TYR A 303 0.86 37.34 34.33
N THR A 304 2.06 37.00 34.79
CA THR A 304 2.51 37.33 36.16
C THR A 304 2.79 38.81 36.38
N MET A 305 2.98 39.59 35.31
CA MET A 305 3.28 41.03 35.38
C MET A 305 2.01 41.89 35.28
N ILE A 306 0.90 41.33 34.79
CA ILE A 306 -0.40 41.97 34.69
C ILE A 306 -1.28 41.50 35.86
N ASP A 307 -1.82 42.43 36.63
CA ASP A 307 -2.69 42.16 37.77
C ASP A 307 -4.12 41.86 37.29
N PHE A 308 -4.35 40.62 36.80
CA PHE A 308 -5.63 40.18 36.23
C PHE A 308 -6.79 40.14 37.25
N GLU A 309 -6.50 40.15 38.56
CA GLU A 309 -7.52 40.25 39.62
C GLU A 309 -8.29 41.57 39.59
N LYS A 310 -7.71 42.65 39.03
CA LYS A 310 -8.41 43.91 38.79
C LYS A 310 -9.32 43.91 37.56
N LEU A 311 -9.14 42.97 36.63
CA LEU A 311 -9.83 42.96 35.33
C LEU A 311 -10.98 41.95 35.23
N PHE A 312 -10.98 40.85 36.00
CA PHE A 312 -12.05 39.85 35.94
C PHE A 312 -12.46 39.34 37.33
N LYS A 313 -13.48 39.97 37.93
CA LYS A 313 -14.25 39.38 39.04
C LYS A 313 -15.24 38.35 38.49
N LYS A 314 -14.99 37.05 38.68
CA LYS A 314 -15.98 36.07 39.20
C LYS A 314 -15.48 34.61 39.22
N GLU A 315 -15.76 34.00 40.38
CA GLU A 315 -16.27 32.64 40.64
C GLU A 315 -15.48 31.44 40.11
N ARG A 316 -14.71 30.83 41.02
CA ARG A 316 -14.20 29.46 40.91
C ARG A 316 -15.37 28.47 41.01
N ILE A 317 -15.55 27.65 39.98
CA ILE A 317 -16.24 26.37 40.09
C ILE A 317 -15.15 25.29 40.15
N GLU A 318 -15.14 24.56 41.27
CA GLU A 318 -14.31 23.37 41.47
C GLU A 318 -14.73 22.28 40.48
N LYS A 319 -13.76 21.73 39.74
CA LYS A 319 -13.92 20.43 39.07
C LYS A 319 -13.34 19.35 39.98
N VAL A 320 -14.22 18.60 40.61
CA VAL A 320 -13.96 17.21 40.99
C VAL A 320 -14.92 16.34 40.21
N LYS A 321 -14.40 15.44 39.38
CA LYS A 321 -15.08 14.18 39.09
C LYS A 321 -14.04 13.07 38.98
N ILE A 322 -14.09 12.21 39.98
CA ILE A 322 -13.42 10.92 40.06
C ILE A 322 -14.02 10.06 38.94
N GLU A 323 -13.18 9.43 38.12
CA GLU A 323 -13.61 8.45 37.11
C GLU A 323 -14.28 7.26 37.82
N GLU A 324 -15.62 7.18 37.73
CA GLU A 324 -16.39 6.04 38.19
C GLU A 324 -16.11 4.85 37.26
N LYS A 325 -15.75 3.69 37.82
CA LYS A 325 -15.68 2.44 37.07
C LYS A 325 -17.07 2.12 36.53
N LEU A 326 -17.21 2.04 35.20
CA LEU A 326 -18.46 1.65 34.54
C LEU A 326 -18.72 0.17 34.82
N THR A 327 -19.82 -0.13 35.51
CA THR A 327 -20.25 -1.51 35.83
C THR A 327 -21.36 -2.03 34.91
N THR A 328 -21.90 -1.17 34.04
CA THR A 328 -23.01 -1.49 33.13
C THR A 328 -22.70 -0.99 31.72
N LEU A 329 -23.20 -1.72 30.71
CA LEU A 329 -23.09 -1.31 29.32
C LEU A 329 -23.96 -0.07 29.05
N PRO A 330 -23.50 0.86 28.19
CA PRO A 330 -24.31 2.01 27.82
C PRO A 330 -25.57 1.58 27.06
N ASN A 331 -26.66 2.34 27.20
CA ASN A 331 -27.88 2.11 26.43
C ASN A 331 -27.69 2.67 25.01
N HIS A 332 -27.20 1.82 24.10
CA HIS A 332 -26.82 2.27 22.76
C HIS A 332 -28.00 2.83 21.96
N ILE A 333 -29.20 2.24 22.10
CA ILE A 333 -30.42 2.75 21.47
C ILE A 333 -30.72 4.18 21.95
N ASN A 334 -30.63 4.44 23.25
CA ASN A 334 -30.88 5.78 23.79
C ASN A 334 -29.86 6.80 23.27
N LEU A 335 -28.58 6.43 23.25
CA LEU A 335 -27.49 7.29 22.77
C LEU A 335 -27.62 7.59 21.27
N ASN A 336 -27.89 6.56 20.47
CA ASN A 336 -28.09 6.69 19.02
C ASN A 336 -29.35 7.51 18.68
N ASP A 337 -30.45 7.29 19.40
CA ASP A 337 -31.69 8.05 19.20
C ASP A 337 -31.51 9.52 19.57
N LYS A 338 -30.74 9.84 20.62
CA LYS A 338 -30.37 11.24 20.94
C LYS A 338 -29.67 11.94 19.77
N ILE A 339 -28.71 11.26 19.15
CA ILE A 339 -27.99 11.76 17.98
C ILE A 339 -28.93 11.93 16.79
N GLU A 340 -29.73 10.91 16.50
CA GLU A 340 -30.72 10.93 15.40
C GLU A 340 -31.68 12.10 15.54
N GLN A 341 -32.29 12.27 16.72
CA GLN A 341 -33.23 13.37 16.99
C GLN A 341 -32.55 14.72 16.89
N ARG A 342 -31.31 14.86 17.37
CA ARG A 342 -30.57 16.12 17.28
C ARG A 342 -30.37 16.54 15.82
N ILE A 343 -29.92 15.61 14.96
CA ILE A 343 -29.71 15.88 13.54
C ILE A 343 -31.03 16.23 12.84
N ARG A 344 -32.11 15.49 13.13
CA ARG A 344 -33.44 15.78 12.58
C ARG A 344 -33.92 17.17 12.93
N VAL A 345 -33.78 17.57 14.19
CA VAL A 345 -34.20 18.90 14.65
C VAL A 345 -33.36 19.99 13.96
N ILE A 346 -32.04 19.79 13.80
CA ILE A 346 -31.19 20.73 13.05
C ILE A 346 -31.66 20.88 11.61
N PHE A 347 -31.89 19.78 10.88
CA PHE A 347 -32.39 19.85 9.50
C PHE A 347 -33.75 20.54 9.40
N ASN A 348 -34.64 20.34 10.38
CA ASN A 348 -35.93 21.01 10.42
C ASN A 348 -35.85 22.53 10.70
N THR A 349 -34.72 23.03 11.20
CA THR A 349 -34.52 24.48 11.40
C THR A 349 -34.08 25.23 10.14
N ILE A 350 -33.65 24.52 9.09
CA ILE A 350 -33.10 25.16 7.89
C ILE A 350 -34.23 25.74 7.03
N PRO A 351 -34.26 27.07 6.81
CA PRO A 351 -35.31 27.71 6.02
C PRO A 351 -35.12 27.48 4.52
N VAL A 352 -36.21 27.66 3.77
CA VAL A 352 -36.20 27.57 2.30
C VAL A 352 -35.22 28.59 1.72
N GLY A 353 -34.34 28.15 0.82
CA GLY A 353 -33.32 28.99 0.21
C GLY A 353 -32.00 29.07 0.97
N VAL A 354 -31.80 28.21 1.98
CA VAL A 354 -30.51 27.91 2.61
C VAL A 354 -30.14 26.46 2.32
N MET A 355 -28.90 26.24 1.88
CA MET A 355 -28.35 24.91 1.63
C MET A 355 -27.16 24.66 2.55
N ILE A 356 -27.18 23.56 3.31
CA ILE A 356 -26.03 23.10 4.08
C ILE A 356 -24.98 22.55 3.11
N LYS A 357 -23.75 23.09 3.18
CA LYS A 357 -22.56 22.55 2.52
C LYS A 357 -21.79 21.62 3.45
N GLU A 358 -21.67 22.01 4.72
CA GLU A 358 -20.99 21.22 5.74
C GLU A 358 -21.72 21.39 7.08
N MET A 359 -21.88 20.31 7.82
CA MET A 359 -22.40 20.28 9.18
C MET A 359 -21.46 19.48 10.06
N LYS A 360 -21.04 20.06 11.18
CA LYS A 360 -20.19 19.40 12.17
C LYS A 360 -20.78 19.55 13.56
N ILE A 361 -21.07 18.42 14.20
CA ILE A 361 -21.60 18.34 15.55
C ILE A 361 -20.49 17.80 16.46
N VAL A 362 -20.18 18.58 17.48
CA VAL A 362 -19.17 18.31 18.52
C VAL A 362 -19.89 18.37 19.87
N PRO A 363 -19.38 17.79 20.98
CA PRO A 363 -20.11 17.86 22.24
C PRO A 363 -20.51 19.31 22.58
N ASN A 364 -21.81 19.52 22.82
CA ASN A 364 -22.47 20.79 23.11
C ASN A 364 -22.43 21.87 22.01
N ASN A 365 -21.84 21.63 20.84
CA ASN A 365 -21.62 22.66 19.82
C ASN A 365 -21.98 22.19 18.41
N LEU A 366 -22.44 23.12 17.58
CA LEU A 366 -22.76 22.91 16.19
C LEU A 366 -22.04 23.95 15.33
N GLU A 367 -21.40 23.49 14.26
CA GLU A 367 -20.82 24.32 13.22
C GLU A 367 -21.51 23.98 11.89
N LEU A 368 -22.01 24.99 11.18
CA LEU A 368 -22.65 24.85 9.88
C LEU A 368 -21.95 25.78 8.88
N LYS A 369 -21.56 25.26 7.72
CA LYS A 369 -21.27 26.09 6.55
C LYS A 369 -22.43 26.00 5.60
N VAL A 370 -23.06 27.13 5.31
CA VAL A 370 -24.26 27.19 4.49
C VAL A 370 -24.11 28.17 3.36
N PHE A 371 -24.77 27.86 2.25
CA PHE A 371 -25.00 28.76 1.14
C PHE A 371 -26.41 29.33 1.26
N SER A 372 -26.57 30.65 1.20
CA SER A 372 -27.87 31.31 1.24
C SER A 372 -28.13 32.14 -0.01
N LEU A 373 -29.34 32.01 -0.56
CA LEU A 373 -29.80 32.84 -1.68
C LEU A 373 -30.02 34.30 -1.26
N LYS A 374 -30.45 34.54 -0.01
CA LYS A 374 -30.77 35.87 0.53
C LYS A 374 -30.38 35.98 1.99
N GLU A 375 -29.98 37.17 2.41
CA GLU A 375 -29.66 37.47 3.82
C GLU A 375 -30.86 37.24 4.76
N GLU A 376 -32.08 37.55 4.32
CA GLU A 376 -33.33 37.37 5.08
C GLU A 376 -33.53 35.92 5.56
N ASN A 377 -33.06 34.93 4.81
CA ASN A 377 -33.18 33.53 5.21
C ASN A 377 -32.32 33.21 6.44
N LEU A 378 -31.17 33.89 6.61
CA LEU A 378 -30.32 33.72 7.79
C LEU A 378 -30.94 34.36 9.03
N VAL A 379 -31.67 35.46 8.85
CA VAL A 379 -32.44 36.12 9.92
C VAL A 379 -33.52 35.18 10.48
N LEU A 380 -34.08 34.30 9.65
CA LEU A 380 -35.04 33.26 10.10
C LEU A 380 -34.35 32.06 10.76
N LEU A 381 -33.14 31.71 10.32
CA LEU A 381 -32.37 30.59 10.86
C LEU A 381 -31.87 30.84 12.28
N LYS A 382 -31.41 32.07 12.57
CA LYS A 382 -30.89 32.45 13.91
C LYS A 382 -31.85 32.12 15.07
N PRO A 383 -33.10 32.62 15.09
CA PRO A 383 -34.03 32.33 16.19
C PRO A 383 -34.43 30.84 16.26
N ALA A 384 -34.32 30.10 15.16
CA ALA A 384 -34.56 28.66 15.17
C ALA A 384 -33.41 27.90 15.86
N LEU A 385 -32.16 28.29 15.60
CA LEU A 385 -30.98 27.73 16.28
C LEU A 385 -30.85 28.18 17.73
N ASP A 386 -31.25 29.41 18.07
CA ASP A 386 -31.25 29.93 19.45
C ASP A 386 -32.24 29.18 20.37
N LYS A 387 -33.21 28.46 19.80
CA LYS A 387 -34.04 27.51 20.58
C LYS A 387 -33.25 26.25 20.94
N LEU A 388 -32.30 25.85 20.12
CA LEU A 388 -31.51 24.62 20.27
C LEU A 388 -30.20 24.84 21.01
N TYR A 389 -29.64 26.04 20.98
CA TYR A 389 -28.34 26.41 21.54
C TYR A 389 -28.44 27.78 22.23
N LYS A 390 -27.66 28.02 23.28
CA LYS A 390 -27.72 29.30 24.01
C LYS A 390 -27.09 30.46 23.23
N ASN A 391 -26.08 30.17 22.41
CA ASN A 391 -25.26 31.19 21.77
C ASN A 391 -25.06 30.87 20.28
N THR A 392 -25.74 31.58 19.37
CA THR A 392 -25.55 31.44 17.91
C THR A 392 -24.87 32.66 17.30
N GLN A 393 -23.69 32.45 16.72
CA GLN A 393 -22.88 33.45 16.02
C GLN A 393 -22.83 33.14 14.52
N PHE A 394 -22.88 34.21 13.72
CA PHE A 394 -22.79 34.15 12.25
C PHE A 394 -21.52 34.87 11.83
N GLU A 395 -20.64 34.15 11.16
CA GLU A 395 -19.44 34.69 10.52
C GLU A 395 -19.77 34.86 9.03
N LEU A 396 -20.05 36.11 8.64
CA LEU A 396 -20.27 36.48 7.25
C LEU A 396 -18.92 36.57 6.56
N VAL A 397 -18.75 35.80 5.47
CA VAL A 397 -17.51 35.80 4.67
C VAL A 397 -17.33 37.12 3.91
N ASP A 398 -18.44 37.80 3.58
CA ASP A 398 -18.45 39.12 2.96
C ASP A 398 -19.68 39.93 3.44
N PRO A 399 -19.49 40.98 4.27
CA PRO A 399 -20.60 41.76 4.82
C PRO A 399 -21.33 42.64 3.78
N GLU A 400 -20.79 42.84 2.58
CA GLU A 400 -21.44 43.63 1.53
C GLU A 400 -22.34 42.79 0.60
N LYS A 401 -22.13 41.47 0.57
CA LYS A 401 -22.82 40.56 -0.36
C LYS A 401 -24.11 40.01 0.26
N LYS A 402 -25.26 40.50 -0.22
CA LYS A 402 -26.60 40.18 0.32
C LYS A 402 -27.36 39.05 -0.40
N ILE A 403 -26.80 38.56 -1.50
CA ILE A 403 -27.40 37.54 -2.39
C ILE A 403 -26.30 36.55 -2.77
N ASP A 404 -26.64 35.25 -2.83
CA ASP A 404 -25.76 34.15 -3.24
C ASP A 404 -24.39 34.16 -2.54
N PHE A 405 -24.41 33.95 -1.22
CA PHE A 405 -23.20 33.99 -0.41
C PHE A 405 -23.09 32.80 0.54
N ASP A 406 -21.85 32.52 0.94
CA ASP A 406 -21.50 31.50 1.92
C ASP A 406 -21.31 32.14 3.30
N THR A 407 -21.75 31.43 4.35
CA THR A 407 -21.57 31.87 5.74
C THR A 407 -21.30 30.68 6.64
N THR A 408 -20.53 30.92 7.70
CA THR A 408 -20.28 29.96 8.76
C THR A 408 -21.11 30.33 9.98
N ILE A 409 -21.82 29.36 10.55
CA ILE A 409 -22.65 29.53 11.74
C ILE A 409 -22.09 28.65 12.84
N ILE A 410 -21.82 29.25 13.99
CA ILE A 410 -21.32 28.55 15.17
C ILE A 410 -22.35 28.70 16.27
N ALA A 411 -22.97 27.60 16.68
CA ALA A 411 -23.92 27.53 17.78
C ALA A 411 -23.29 26.76 18.95
N LYS A 412 -23.31 27.36 20.15
CA LYS A 412 -22.66 26.82 21.35
C LYS A 412 -23.65 26.64 22.49
N ASP A 413 -23.30 25.69 23.36
CA ASP A 413 -24.04 25.31 24.56
C ASP A 413 -25.44 24.77 24.22
N GLU A 414 -25.49 23.49 23.85
CA GLU A 414 -26.76 22.82 23.50
C GLU A 414 -27.80 22.88 24.63
N ASN A 415 -29.05 23.10 24.24
CA ASN A 415 -30.22 22.92 25.09
C ASN A 415 -30.71 21.47 25.00
N GLU A 416 -31.23 20.94 26.10
CA GLU A 416 -31.91 19.64 26.11
C GLU A 416 -33.16 19.70 25.23
N LEU A 417 -33.36 18.67 24.41
CA LEU A 417 -34.57 18.55 23.60
C LEU A 417 -35.69 18.01 24.49
N ASN A 418 -36.86 18.64 24.44
CA ASN A 418 -38.05 18.17 25.16
C ASN A 418 -38.72 17.03 24.38
N ILE A 419 -38.03 15.89 24.25
CA ILE A 419 -38.46 14.72 23.50
C ILE A 419 -38.14 13.46 24.31
N SER A 420 -39.04 12.48 24.30
CA SER A 420 -38.78 11.16 24.87
C SER A 420 -37.89 10.34 23.95
N TYR A 421 -36.75 9.88 24.45
CA TYR A 421 -35.82 9.02 23.70
C TYR A 421 -36.20 7.55 23.80
N LYS A 422 -35.85 6.79 22.76
CA LYS A 422 -35.95 5.32 22.78
C LYS A 422 -35.05 4.74 23.87
N ASN A 423 -35.47 3.61 24.44
CA ASN A 423 -34.69 2.85 25.40
C ASN A 423 -34.54 1.40 24.94
N PHE A 424 -33.37 0.82 25.17
CA PHE A 424 -33.17 -0.62 25.06
C PHE A 424 -33.68 -1.34 26.31
N ASP A 425 -34.74 -2.13 26.14
CA ASP A 425 -35.38 -2.89 27.23
C ASP A 425 -34.95 -4.38 27.25
N LYS A 426 -34.01 -4.77 26.38
CA LYS A 426 -33.51 -6.15 26.26
C LYS A 426 -32.16 -6.30 26.96
N ALA A 427 -31.77 -7.56 27.23
CA ALA A 427 -30.43 -7.87 27.71
C ALA A 427 -29.44 -7.93 26.54
N TYR A 428 -28.23 -7.39 26.75
CA TYR A 428 -27.12 -7.50 25.80
C TYR A 428 -26.55 -8.92 25.78
N ILE A 429 -25.98 -9.33 24.65
CA ILE A 429 -25.25 -10.59 24.54
C ILE A 429 -23.96 -10.50 25.38
N THR A 430 -23.73 -11.52 26.19
CA THR A 430 -22.52 -11.69 27.01
C THR A 430 -21.73 -12.89 26.49
N ASP A 431 -21.09 -12.73 25.34
CA ASP A 431 -20.18 -13.73 24.77
C ASP A 431 -18.76 -13.62 25.36
N GLU A 432 -17.89 -14.58 25.01
CA GLU A 432 -16.45 -14.45 25.22
C GLU A 432 -15.93 -13.11 24.70
N THR A 433 -14.95 -12.53 25.41
CA THR A 433 -14.35 -11.24 25.05
C THR A 433 -13.83 -11.27 23.62
N MET A 434 -14.36 -10.41 22.76
CA MET A 434 -13.96 -10.38 21.36
C MET A 434 -12.61 -9.70 21.19
N SER A 435 -11.81 -10.19 20.24
CA SER A 435 -10.59 -9.47 19.83
C SER A 435 -10.96 -8.28 18.95
N VAL A 436 -10.03 -7.31 18.83
CA VAL A 436 -10.21 -6.12 17.99
C VAL A 436 -10.52 -6.53 16.54
N GLU A 437 -9.89 -7.59 16.04
CA GLU A 437 -10.11 -8.11 14.68
C GLU A 437 -11.56 -8.58 14.52
N ARG A 438 -12.09 -9.33 15.50
CA ARG A 438 -13.47 -9.85 15.44
C ARG A 438 -14.51 -8.74 15.52
N VAL A 439 -14.31 -7.74 16.38
CA VAL A 439 -15.18 -6.56 16.45
C VAL A 439 -15.15 -5.80 15.13
N THR A 440 -13.97 -5.64 14.54
CA THR A 440 -13.82 -4.95 13.25
C THR A 440 -14.56 -5.68 12.12
N GLU A 441 -14.46 -7.01 12.04
CA GLU A 441 -15.21 -7.80 11.06
C GLU A 441 -16.72 -7.71 11.28
N GLN A 442 -17.19 -7.71 12.52
CA GLN A 442 -18.61 -7.52 12.82
C GLN A 442 -19.10 -6.14 12.36
N LEU A 443 -18.32 -5.08 12.60
CA LEU A 443 -18.67 -3.74 12.12
C LEU A 443 -18.69 -3.68 10.58
N LYS A 444 -17.78 -4.35 9.88
CA LYS A 444 -17.81 -4.41 8.40
C LYS A 444 -19.11 -5.02 7.87
N ILE A 445 -19.70 -5.98 8.57
CA ILE A 445 -20.98 -6.60 8.18
C ILE A 445 -22.15 -5.62 8.38
N LEU A 446 -22.09 -4.75 9.40
CA LEU A 446 -23.14 -3.80 9.73
C LEU A 446 -23.09 -2.51 8.90
N MET A 447 -21.92 -2.19 8.33
CA MET A 447 -21.70 -0.96 7.58
C MET A 447 -21.96 -1.15 6.08
N PRO A 448 -22.27 -0.07 5.33
CA PRO A 448 -22.33 -0.11 3.87
C PRO A 448 -20.99 -0.54 3.24
N GLU A 449 -21.02 -1.12 2.04
CA GLU A 449 -19.83 -1.64 1.33
C GLU A 449 -18.72 -0.59 1.11
N ASN A 450 -19.10 0.69 1.03
CA ASN A 450 -18.18 1.80 0.84
C ASN A 450 -17.68 2.42 2.15
N ALA A 451 -17.95 1.81 3.31
CA ALA A 451 -17.53 2.33 4.60
C ALA A 451 -16.03 2.09 4.86
N ILE A 452 -15.33 3.14 5.28
CA ILE A 452 -13.95 3.06 5.78
C ILE A 452 -14.01 3.02 7.30
N ILE A 453 -13.60 1.89 7.89
CA ILE A 453 -13.60 1.64 9.33
C ILE A 453 -12.18 1.72 9.85
N LYS A 454 -11.92 2.63 10.80
CA LYS A 454 -10.59 2.83 11.39
C LYS A 454 -10.64 2.68 12.90
N TYR A 455 -9.96 1.67 13.42
CA TYR A 455 -9.78 1.49 14.87
C TYR A 455 -8.93 2.63 15.48
N ILE A 456 -9.34 3.14 16.63
CA ILE A 456 -8.68 4.20 17.40
C ILE A 456 -7.97 3.61 18.62
N SER A 457 -8.74 3.00 19.53
CA SER A 457 -8.26 2.54 20.83
C SER A 457 -9.19 1.53 21.49
N THR A 458 -8.66 0.83 22.51
CA THR A 458 -9.45 0.03 23.44
C THR A 458 -9.28 0.60 24.84
N ILE A 459 -10.38 0.89 25.51
CA ILE A 459 -10.41 1.40 26.88
C ILE A 459 -11.03 0.33 27.78
N ASN A 460 -10.28 -0.07 28.81
CA ASN A 460 -10.67 -1.11 29.75
C ASN A 460 -10.96 -0.50 31.13
N GLN A 461 -12.15 0.06 31.31
CA GLN A 461 -12.58 0.74 32.54
C GLN A 461 -13.86 0.09 33.11
N GLY A 462 -13.80 -1.21 33.40
CA GLY A 462 -14.92 -2.02 33.91
C GLY A 462 -15.72 -2.72 32.80
N ILE A 463 -15.81 -2.08 31.63
CA ILE A 463 -16.23 -2.68 30.36
C ILE A 463 -15.08 -2.55 29.34
N ASN A 464 -15.06 -3.42 28.33
CA ASN A 464 -14.18 -3.29 27.18
C ASN A 464 -14.87 -2.38 26.15
N LYS A 465 -14.30 -1.20 25.90
CA LYS A 465 -14.80 -0.24 24.92
C LYS A 465 -13.82 -0.16 23.75
N PHE A 466 -14.28 -0.47 22.55
CA PHE A 466 -13.53 -0.38 21.31
C PHE A 466 -13.99 0.84 20.52
N ASP A 467 -13.08 1.79 20.30
CA ASP A 467 -13.35 3.05 19.61
C ASP A 467 -12.94 2.98 18.14
N TYR A 468 -13.84 3.42 17.26
CA TYR A 468 -13.65 3.46 15.82
C TYR A 468 -14.02 4.83 15.25
N THR A 469 -13.37 5.24 14.18
CA THR A 469 -13.82 6.31 13.28
C THR A 469 -14.36 5.63 12.01
N ILE A 470 -15.57 6.00 11.62
CA ILE A 470 -16.28 5.49 10.46
C ILE A 470 -16.47 6.63 9.47
N ASN A 471 -16.11 6.41 8.22
CA ASN A 471 -16.40 7.31 7.10
C ASN A 471 -17.25 6.56 6.07
N ILE A 472 -18.37 7.15 5.67
CA ILE A 472 -19.30 6.60 4.67
C ILE A 472 -19.65 7.66 3.62
N LEU A 473 -19.99 7.23 2.42
CA LEU A 473 -20.51 8.08 1.36
C LEU A 473 -21.96 7.68 1.05
N VAL A 474 -22.92 8.57 1.32
CA VAL A 474 -24.36 8.31 1.09
C VAL A 474 -24.92 9.27 0.05
N LYS A 475 -26.01 8.90 -0.64
CA LYS A 475 -26.65 9.84 -1.59
C LYS A 475 -27.59 10.80 -0.86
N GLU A 476 -28.29 10.30 0.16
CA GLU A 476 -29.25 11.07 0.94
C GLU A 476 -29.01 10.90 2.46
N PRO A 477 -29.30 11.92 3.30
CA PRO A 477 -29.16 11.82 4.75
C PRO A 477 -30.00 10.69 5.38
N LYS A 478 -31.06 10.25 4.67
CA LYS A 478 -31.90 9.14 5.10
C LYS A 478 -31.12 7.85 5.28
N GLU A 479 -30.16 7.57 4.40
CA GLU A 479 -29.34 6.35 4.46
C GLU A 479 -28.53 6.28 5.76
N PHE A 480 -28.10 7.42 6.30
CA PHE A 480 -27.45 7.48 7.62
C PHE A 480 -28.42 7.14 8.76
N PHE A 481 -29.68 7.57 8.66
CA PHE A 481 -30.70 7.19 9.65
C PHE A 481 -31.07 5.70 9.55
N ASP A 482 -31.07 5.13 8.35
CA ASP A 482 -31.29 3.70 8.15
C ASP A 482 -30.13 2.87 8.75
N LEU A 483 -28.88 3.36 8.65
CA LEU A 483 -27.72 2.79 9.35
C LEU A 483 -27.90 2.85 10.88
N ILE A 484 -28.31 4.00 11.43
CA ILE A 484 -28.60 4.12 12.88
C ILE A 484 -29.65 3.10 13.31
N SER A 485 -30.70 2.90 12.49
CA SER A 485 -31.73 1.90 12.76
C SER A 485 -31.17 0.48 12.75
N THR A 486 -30.24 0.18 11.85
CA THR A 486 -29.56 -1.11 11.78
C THR A 486 -28.72 -1.34 13.04
N LEU A 487 -27.92 -0.37 13.45
CA LEU A 487 -27.14 -0.42 14.69
C LEU A 487 -28.03 -0.62 15.92
N ASN A 488 -29.17 0.06 15.98
CA ASN A 488 -30.14 -0.08 17.08
C ASN A 488 -30.86 -1.43 17.13
N SER A 489 -30.80 -2.22 16.05
CA SER A 489 -31.39 -3.56 16.01
C SER A 489 -30.47 -4.64 16.57
N GLU A 490 -29.18 -4.31 16.78
CA GLU A 490 -28.18 -5.23 17.29
C GLU A 490 -28.36 -5.53 18.79
N LEU A 491 -27.92 -6.72 19.19
CA LEU A 491 -27.89 -7.15 20.59
C LEU A 491 -26.54 -6.90 21.26
N TYR A 492 -25.62 -6.21 20.57
CA TYR A 492 -24.39 -5.66 21.13
C TYR A 492 -24.55 -4.17 21.40
N SER A 493 -23.82 -3.65 22.38
CA SER A 493 -23.90 -2.23 22.75
C SER A 493 -23.04 -1.38 21.80
N ILE A 494 -23.62 -0.97 20.68
CA ILE A 494 -22.95 -0.21 19.62
C ILE A 494 -23.54 1.20 19.48
N ASN A 495 -22.80 2.23 19.92
CA ASN A 495 -23.28 3.61 19.86
C ASN A 495 -22.41 4.52 19.00
N ILE A 496 -23.04 5.42 18.27
CA ILE A 496 -22.39 6.54 17.60
C ILE A 496 -21.96 7.56 18.67
N SER A 497 -20.82 8.21 18.45
CA SER A 497 -20.30 9.27 19.28
C SER A 497 -19.75 10.42 18.45
N TYR A 498 -19.52 11.55 19.11
CA TYR A 498 -19.00 12.75 18.48
C TYR A 498 -17.48 12.66 18.18
N PRO A 499 -16.97 13.46 17.24
CA PRO A 499 -17.69 14.38 16.38
C PRO A 499 -18.45 13.64 15.26
N ILE A 500 -19.51 14.27 14.75
CA ILE A 500 -20.23 13.84 13.55
C ILE A 500 -20.09 14.95 12.52
N SER A 501 -19.54 14.63 11.36
CA SER A 501 -19.34 15.55 10.25
C SER A 501 -20.12 15.07 9.04
N MET A 502 -20.84 15.97 8.37
CA MET A 502 -21.51 15.72 7.09
C MET A 502 -21.09 16.78 6.10
N ILE A 503 -20.43 16.38 5.01
CA ILE A 503 -19.92 17.27 3.97
C ILE A 503 -20.60 16.92 2.65
N LYS A 504 -21.21 17.91 2.01
CA LYS A 504 -21.79 17.77 0.68
C LYS A 504 -20.68 17.81 -0.36
N MET A 505 -20.54 16.73 -1.14
CA MET A 505 -19.64 16.61 -2.28
C MET A 505 -20.43 16.49 -3.59
N GLU A 506 -19.72 16.46 -4.72
CA GLU A 506 -20.34 16.20 -6.04
C GLU A 506 -20.90 14.78 -6.14
N ALA A 507 -20.24 13.79 -5.52
CA ALA A 507 -20.63 12.38 -5.58
C ALA A 507 -21.70 11.97 -4.55
N GLY A 508 -22.05 12.83 -3.59
CA GLY A 508 -22.97 12.51 -2.49
C GLY A 508 -22.66 13.31 -1.23
N ILE A 509 -22.97 12.74 -0.08
CA ILE A 509 -22.71 13.30 1.25
C ILE A 509 -21.71 12.37 1.95
N GLU A 510 -20.52 12.90 2.22
CA GLU A 510 -19.53 12.22 3.04
C GLU A 510 -19.89 12.42 4.51
N ILE A 511 -20.01 11.33 5.27
CA ILE A 511 -20.34 11.36 6.69
C ILE A 511 -19.23 10.67 7.46
N GLU A 512 -18.59 11.41 8.37
CA GLU A 512 -17.58 10.91 9.29
C GLU A 512 -18.12 10.97 10.72
N PHE A 513 -18.04 9.88 11.46
CA PHE A 513 -18.47 9.81 12.85
C PHE A 513 -17.62 8.82 13.65
N ASN A 514 -17.60 8.99 14.98
CA ASN A 514 -17.03 7.99 15.86
C ASN A 514 -18.07 6.95 16.26
N LEU A 515 -17.62 5.72 16.51
CA LEU A 515 -18.46 4.61 16.91
C LEU A 515 -17.76 3.84 18.04
N GLU A 516 -18.55 3.46 19.04
CA GLU A 516 -18.10 2.79 20.25
C GLU A 516 -18.79 1.43 20.33
N PHE A 517 -18.01 0.35 20.29
CA PHE A 517 -18.48 -1.00 20.56
C PHE A 517 -18.13 -1.35 22.01
N ASN A 518 -19.15 -1.66 22.82
CA ASN A 518 -18.98 -1.91 24.25
C ASN A 518 -19.33 -3.36 24.59
N GLN A 519 -18.46 -4.02 25.34
CA GLN A 519 -18.66 -5.38 25.83
C GLN A 519 -18.37 -5.45 27.33
N LEU A 520 -19.15 -6.26 28.06
CA LEU A 520 -18.81 -6.59 29.44
C LEU A 520 -17.49 -7.39 29.46
N LYS A 521 -16.70 -7.18 30.51
CA LYS A 521 -15.45 -7.91 30.71
C LYS A 521 -15.69 -9.32 31.23
#